data_AF-A0A0D2MA95-F1
#
_entry.id   AF-A0A0D2MA95-F1
#
_cell.length_a   1.000
_cell.length_b   1.000
_cell.length_c   1.000
_cell.angle_alpha   90.00
_cell.angle_beta   90.00
_cell.angle_gamma   90.00
#
_symmetry.space_group_name_H-M   'P 1'
#
loop_
_entity.id
_entity.type
_entity.pdbx_description
1 polymer ?
#
loop_
_entity_poly.entity_id
_entity_poly.type
_entity_poly.pdbx_seq_one_letter_code
_entity_poly.pdbx_strand_id
1 'polypeptide(L)'
;MAKACMELESQRRWVCTGTPINNSVEDLLGQFCVLDMKPLSIKSFFDAHIKAAFGGSYYADKPPLRTLLYVLQKTLIRHTKRQVIAGVQVLDLPPKSEEAVPDINKRLLQIMGLLNPLRRICSGGRLTATDLQLPEHLEAEMNPLTGIPGAAILGWAQRAGEQAPVSGPVQSASEQSNQGKEGSC
;
A
#
# COMPACT_ATOMS: atom_id res chain seq x y z
N MET A 1 -23.56 8.84 -0.16
CA MET A 1 -23.53 10.32 -0.28
C MET A 1 -23.41 10.80 -1.72
N ALA A 2 -22.38 10.41 -2.49
CA ALA A 2 -22.18 10.95 -3.85
C ALA A 2 -23.40 10.86 -4.79
N LYS A 3 -24.21 9.79 -4.70
CA LYS A 3 -25.43 9.62 -5.51
C LYS A 3 -26.46 10.73 -5.34
N ALA A 4 -26.81 11.07 -4.10
CA ALA A 4 -27.77 12.14 -3.82
C ALA A 4 -27.24 13.51 -4.27
N CYS A 5 -25.92 13.75 -4.12
CA CYS A 5 -25.33 15.01 -4.57
C CYS A 5 -25.30 15.18 -6.10
N MET A 6 -25.31 14.07 -6.86
CA MET A 6 -25.38 14.12 -8.32
C MET A 6 -26.76 14.50 -8.84
N GLU A 7 -27.82 14.20 -8.09
CA GLU A 7 -29.21 14.53 -8.45
C GLU A 7 -29.53 16.02 -8.26
N LEU A 8 -28.67 16.75 -7.53
CA LEU A 8 -28.84 18.19 -7.33
C LEU A 8 -28.51 18.95 -8.63
N GLU A 9 -29.51 19.63 -9.16
CA GLU A 9 -29.36 20.54 -10.29
C GLU A 9 -28.84 21.89 -9.82
N SER A 10 -27.68 22.29 -10.32
CA SER A 10 -27.15 23.63 -10.13
C SER A 10 -26.31 24.06 -11.32
N GLN A 11 -26.28 25.37 -11.58
CA GLN A 11 -25.49 25.94 -12.68
C GLN A 11 -23.98 25.88 -12.41
N ARG A 12 -23.58 25.91 -11.13
CA ARG A 12 -22.18 25.85 -10.70
C ARG A 12 -22.08 24.88 -9.52
N ARG A 13 -21.12 23.96 -9.60
CA ARG A 13 -20.87 22.92 -8.59
C ARG A 13 -19.43 23.07 -8.09
N TRP A 14 -19.26 22.97 -6.78
CA TRP A 14 -17.96 23.08 -6.11
C TRP A 14 -17.83 21.94 -5.11
N VAL A 15 -16.63 21.36 -5.02
CA VAL A 15 -16.29 20.33 -4.04
C VAL A 15 -15.15 20.85 -3.19
N CYS A 16 -15.37 20.91 -1.88
CA CYS A 16 -14.35 21.29 -0.91
C CYS A 16 -13.95 20.04 -0.12
N THR A 17 -12.70 19.59 -0.28
CA THR A 17 -12.16 18.44 0.44
C THR A 17 -10.72 18.70 0.86
N GLY A 18 -10.38 18.33 2.10
CA GLY A 18 -9.01 18.40 2.60
C GLY A 18 -8.12 17.26 2.06
N THR A 19 -8.72 16.14 1.68
CA THR A 19 -8.06 14.92 1.23
C THR A 19 -8.83 14.35 0.03
N PRO A 20 -8.58 14.88 -1.20
CA PRO A 20 -9.30 14.44 -2.40
C PRO A 20 -9.00 12.99 -2.80
N ILE A 21 -7.93 12.39 -2.30
CA ILE A 21 -7.58 10.99 -2.53
C ILE A 21 -7.29 10.38 -1.16
N ASN A 22 -7.93 9.26 -0.83
CA ASN A 22 -7.71 8.56 0.42
C ASN A 22 -6.91 7.28 0.18
N ASN A 23 -7.53 6.30 -0.49
CA ASN A 23 -6.93 4.97 -0.70
C ASN A 23 -6.78 4.61 -2.18
N SER A 24 -7.56 5.23 -3.06
CA SER A 24 -7.68 4.80 -4.46
C SER A 24 -7.90 5.98 -5.40
N VAL A 25 -7.52 5.83 -6.68
CA VAL A 25 -7.75 6.89 -7.68
C VAL A 25 -9.25 7.05 -7.98
N GLU A 26 -10.02 6.00 -7.74
CA GLU A 26 -11.48 5.95 -7.85
C GLU A 26 -12.19 6.92 -6.91
N ASP A 27 -11.51 7.39 -5.85
CA ASP A 27 -11.99 8.45 -4.97
C ASP A 27 -12.23 9.77 -5.75
N LEU A 28 -11.50 9.98 -6.86
CA LEU A 28 -11.69 11.13 -7.76
C LEU A 28 -12.94 11.00 -8.64
N LEU A 29 -13.36 9.77 -9.00
CA LEU A 29 -14.52 9.56 -9.86
C LEU A 29 -15.77 10.15 -9.21
N GLY A 30 -15.98 9.89 -7.93
CA GLY A 30 -17.12 10.45 -7.20
C GLY A 30 -17.16 11.98 -7.21
N GLN A 31 -15.98 12.62 -7.13
CA GLN A 31 -15.87 14.08 -7.17
C GLN A 31 -16.15 14.62 -8.57
N PHE A 32 -15.64 13.97 -9.61
CA PHE A 32 -15.90 14.36 -11.00
C PHE A 32 -17.38 14.21 -11.38
N CYS A 33 -18.06 13.19 -10.85
CA CYS A 33 -19.49 13.04 -11.06
C CYS A 33 -20.31 14.14 -10.36
N VAL A 34 -19.96 14.50 -9.12
CA VAL A 34 -20.61 15.62 -8.43
C VAL A 34 -20.34 16.94 -9.13
N LEU A 35 -19.17 17.14 -9.71
CA LEU A 35 -18.86 18.33 -10.52
C LEU A 35 -19.44 18.28 -11.94
N ASP A 36 -20.02 17.14 -12.35
CA ASP A 36 -20.52 16.87 -13.71
C ASP A 36 -19.52 17.18 -14.82
N MET A 37 -18.25 16.83 -14.60
CA MET A 37 -17.17 17.06 -15.56
C MET A 37 -17.12 15.94 -16.60
N LYS A 38 -17.85 16.09 -17.70
CA LYS A 38 -17.78 15.15 -18.84
C LYS A 38 -16.51 15.40 -19.67
N PRO A 39 -15.78 14.36 -20.12
CA PRO A 39 -16.11 12.92 -20.04
C PRO A 39 -15.63 12.21 -18.76
N LEU A 40 -14.98 12.89 -17.83
CA LEU A 40 -14.31 12.30 -16.66
C LEU A 40 -15.29 11.74 -15.61
N SER A 41 -16.52 12.24 -15.57
CA SER A 41 -17.61 11.72 -14.75
C SER A 41 -18.15 10.38 -15.27
N ILE A 42 -17.82 9.99 -16.50
CA ILE A 42 -18.28 8.74 -17.09
C ILE A 42 -17.35 7.62 -16.65
N LYS A 43 -17.89 6.65 -15.90
CA LYS A 43 -17.10 5.55 -15.33
C LYS A 43 -16.31 4.75 -16.39
N SER A 44 -16.91 4.45 -17.54
CA SER A 44 -16.21 3.71 -18.61
C SER A 44 -15.01 4.47 -19.17
N PHE A 45 -15.16 5.78 -19.37
CA PHE A 45 -14.06 6.64 -19.80
C PHE A 45 -12.97 6.72 -18.72
N PHE A 46 -13.35 6.93 -17.47
CA PHE A 46 -12.45 7.00 -16.33
C PHE A 46 -11.65 5.71 -16.15
N ASP A 47 -12.31 4.55 -16.24
CA ASP A 47 -11.63 3.26 -16.07
C ASP A 47 -10.58 3.04 -17.17
N ALA A 48 -10.91 3.36 -18.43
CA ALA A 48 -10.03 3.19 -19.57
C ALA A 48 -8.86 4.20 -19.60
N HIS A 49 -9.09 5.46 -19.22
CA HIS A 49 -8.14 6.56 -19.42
C HIS A 49 -7.50 7.08 -18.13
N ILE A 50 -7.97 6.69 -16.96
CA ILE A 50 -7.36 7.11 -15.69
C ILE A 50 -6.98 5.88 -14.88
N LYS A 51 -7.94 5.04 -14.52
CA LYS A 51 -7.68 3.87 -13.65
C LYS A 51 -6.64 2.92 -14.22
N ALA A 52 -6.67 2.67 -15.54
CA ALA A 52 -5.68 1.86 -16.24
C ALA A 52 -4.23 2.34 -16.04
N ALA A 53 -4.02 3.65 -15.78
CA ALA A 53 -2.69 4.18 -15.49
C ALA A 53 -2.13 3.64 -14.16
N PHE A 54 -2.98 3.33 -13.18
CA PHE A 54 -2.57 2.99 -11.81
C PHE A 54 -2.48 1.47 -11.54
N GLY A 55 -2.88 0.63 -12.50
CA GLY A 55 -2.93 -0.83 -12.33
C GLY A 55 -1.65 -1.64 -12.61
N GLY A 56 -0.45 -1.04 -12.72
CA GLY A 56 0.78 -1.79 -13.08
C GLY A 56 2.12 -1.08 -12.81
N SER A 57 3.23 -1.84 -12.88
CA SER A 57 4.58 -1.56 -12.32
C SER A 57 5.39 -0.35 -12.84
N TYR A 58 4.85 0.55 -13.68
CA TYR A 58 5.61 1.72 -14.13
C TYR A 58 4.71 2.96 -14.20
N TYR A 59 4.91 3.87 -13.26
CA TYR A 59 4.15 5.12 -13.11
C TYR A 59 4.65 6.25 -14.05
N ALA A 60 5.89 6.17 -14.54
CA ALA A 60 6.56 7.32 -15.14
C ALA A 60 6.15 7.63 -16.60
N ASP A 61 5.77 6.61 -17.38
CA ASP A 61 5.64 6.74 -18.86
C ASP A 61 4.22 6.61 -19.40
N LYS A 62 3.18 6.65 -18.55
CA LYS A 62 1.80 6.48 -19.01
C LYS A 62 1.18 7.83 -19.42
N PRO A 63 0.84 8.04 -20.71
CA PRO A 63 0.05 9.20 -21.16
C PRO A 63 -1.19 9.49 -20.30
N PRO A 64 -1.95 8.49 -19.81
CA PRO A 64 -3.14 8.78 -19.01
C PRO A 64 -2.89 9.46 -17.64
N LEU A 65 -1.71 9.29 -17.03
CA LEU A 65 -1.36 10.04 -15.82
C LEU A 65 -1.17 11.54 -16.12
N ARG A 66 -0.52 11.86 -17.25
CA ARG A 66 -0.32 13.25 -17.68
C ARG A 66 -1.65 13.93 -17.97
N THR A 67 -2.59 13.21 -18.60
CA THR A 67 -3.96 13.71 -18.82
C THR A 67 -4.66 14.06 -17.52
N LEU A 68 -4.58 13.19 -16.51
CA LEU A 68 -5.15 13.46 -15.19
C LEU A 68 -4.52 14.71 -14.55
N LEU A 69 -3.18 14.79 -14.54
CA LEU A 69 -2.47 15.95 -13.96
C LEU A 69 -2.83 17.26 -14.67
N TYR A 70 -2.93 17.25 -16.00
CA TYR A 70 -3.33 18.41 -16.78
C TYR A 70 -4.75 18.89 -16.41
N VAL A 71 -5.71 17.97 -16.29
CA VAL A 71 -7.07 18.29 -15.87
C VAL A 71 -7.08 18.85 -14.45
N LEU A 72 -6.41 18.19 -13.50
CA LEU A 72 -6.39 18.61 -12.10
C LEU A 72 -5.76 20.00 -11.95
N GLN A 73 -4.73 20.32 -12.73
CA GLN A 73 -4.11 21.65 -12.74
C GLN A 73 -5.10 22.76 -13.14
N LYS A 74 -6.08 22.45 -13.99
CA LYS A 74 -7.07 23.44 -14.48
C LYS A 74 -8.33 23.50 -13.63
N THR A 75 -8.64 22.44 -12.90
CA THR A 75 -9.92 22.28 -12.19
C THR A 75 -9.78 22.41 -10.68
N LEU A 76 -8.61 22.13 -10.12
CA LEU A 76 -8.37 22.19 -8.67
C LEU A 76 -7.53 23.40 -8.28
N ILE A 77 -7.92 23.99 -7.15
CA ILE A 77 -7.10 24.95 -6.42
C ILE A 77 -6.74 24.30 -5.10
N ARG A 78 -5.44 24.09 -4.86
CA ARG A 78 -4.92 23.55 -3.61
C ARG A 78 -3.94 24.53 -2.99
N HIS A 79 -4.33 25.08 -1.86
CA HIS A 79 -3.44 25.89 -1.03
C HIS A 79 -2.67 25.02 -0.04
N THR A 80 -1.46 25.43 0.30
CA THR A 80 -0.66 24.77 1.34
C THR A 80 -0.44 25.72 2.51
N LYS A 81 -0.30 25.18 3.72
CA LYS A 81 -0.08 25.97 4.95
C LYS A 81 1.19 26.83 4.92
N ARG A 82 2.14 26.52 4.03
CA ARG A 82 3.41 27.23 3.83
C ARG A 82 3.40 28.13 2.58
N GLN A 83 2.24 28.34 1.98
CA GLN A 83 2.15 29.08 0.74
C GLN A 83 2.46 30.56 0.98
N VAL A 84 3.28 31.13 0.09
CA VAL A 84 3.59 32.56 0.02
C VAL A 84 2.93 33.10 -1.24
N ILE A 85 2.12 34.15 -1.11
CA ILE A 85 1.46 34.83 -2.23
C ILE A 85 1.88 36.30 -2.18
N ALA A 86 2.38 36.82 -3.30
CA ALA A 86 2.85 38.21 -3.41
C ALA A 86 3.88 38.61 -2.33
N GLY A 87 4.77 37.67 -1.96
CA GLY A 87 5.80 37.90 -0.94
C GLY A 87 5.31 37.82 0.51
N VAL A 88 4.00 37.62 0.73
CA VAL A 88 3.41 37.50 2.06
C VAL A 88 3.03 36.04 2.34
N GLN A 89 3.46 35.53 3.50
CA GLN A 89 3.04 34.22 3.96
C GLN A 89 1.54 34.24 4.25
N VAL A 90 0.77 33.33 3.63
CA VAL A 90 -0.69 33.33 3.74
C VAL A 90 -1.15 33.00 5.16
N LEU A 91 -0.37 32.18 5.88
CA LEU A 91 -0.65 31.76 7.25
C LEU A 91 0.64 31.74 8.07
N ASP A 92 0.65 32.51 9.16
CA ASP A 92 1.63 32.34 10.23
C ASP A 92 1.08 31.33 11.25
N LEU A 93 1.73 30.18 11.34
CA LEU A 93 1.25 29.04 12.14
C LEU A 93 2.25 28.75 13.26
N PRO A 94 1.79 28.53 14.50
CA PRO A 94 2.67 28.10 15.57
C PRO A 94 3.32 26.75 15.24
N PRO A 95 4.47 26.44 15.85
CA PRO A 95 5.13 25.15 15.64
C PRO A 95 4.18 24.00 15.98
N LYS A 96 4.22 22.96 15.16
CA LYS A 96 3.38 21.77 15.35
C LYS A 96 3.78 21.06 16.65
N SER A 97 2.87 20.99 17.61
CA SER A 97 3.01 20.18 18.82
C SER A 97 2.26 18.86 18.65
N GLU A 98 2.94 17.74 18.86
CA GLU A 98 2.32 16.41 18.95
C GLU A 98 2.53 15.91 20.38
N GLU A 99 1.44 15.78 21.13
CA GLU A 99 1.47 15.17 22.47
C GLU A 99 0.89 13.76 22.35
N ALA A 100 1.75 12.75 22.54
CA ALA A 100 1.31 11.37 22.56
C ALA A 100 0.65 11.11 23.92
N VAL A 101 -0.69 11.04 23.95
CA VAL A 101 -1.43 10.63 25.15
C VAL A 101 -1.24 9.11 25.33
N PRO A 102 -0.49 8.67 26.36
CA PRO A 102 -0.03 7.28 26.45
C PRO A 102 -1.17 6.31 26.74
N ASP A 103 -2.23 6.73 27.42
CA ASP A 103 -3.26 5.81 27.91
C ASP A 103 -4.24 5.33 26.83
N ILE A 104 -4.49 6.15 25.80
CA ILE A 104 -5.33 5.77 24.65
C ILE A 104 -4.57 4.79 23.75
N ASN A 105 -3.26 5.00 23.59
CA ASN A 105 -2.44 4.21 22.68
C ASN A 105 -1.96 2.89 23.28
N LYS A 106 -1.91 2.74 24.61
CA LYS A 106 -1.48 1.48 25.26
C LYS A 106 -2.27 0.27 24.77
N ARG A 107 -3.61 0.34 24.77
CA ARG A 107 -4.45 -0.78 24.33
C ARG A 107 -4.33 -1.04 22.82
N LEU A 108 -4.25 0.03 22.01
CA LEU A 108 -4.10 -0.09 20.57
C LEU A 108 -2.73 -0.71 20.19
N LEU A 109 -1.65 -0.25 20.81
CA LEU A 109 -0.30 -0.77 20.62
C LEU A 109 -0.14 -2.20 21.14
N GLN A 110 -0.82 -2.54 22.24
CA GLN A 110 -0.90 -3.93 22.74
C GLN A 110 -1.59 -4.85 21.73
N ILE A 111 -2.77 -4.46 21.21
CA ILE A 111 -3.49 -5.24 20.20
C ILE A 111 -2.65 -5.37 18.91
N MET A 112 -2.02 -4.28 18.45
CA MET A 112 -1.12 -4.33 17.30
C MET A 112 0.08 -5.25 17.56
N GLY A 113 0.61 -5.25 18.79
CA GLY A 113 1.67 -6.15 19.24
C GLY A 113 1.29 -7.63 19.15
N LEU A 114 0.06 -7.97 19.55
CA LEU A 114 -0.48 -9.33 19.45
C LEU A 114 -0.66 -9.79 17.99
N LEU A 115 -0.85 -8.87 17.06
CA LEU A 115 -1.01 -9.16 15.63
C LEU A 115 0.33 -9.23 14.86
N ASN A 116 1.47 -8.97 15.51
CA ASN A 116 2.78 -8.99 14.87
C ASN A 116 3.15 -10.37 14.29
N PRO A 117 2.89 -11.52 14.96
CA PRO A 117 3.16 -12.83 14.38
C PRO A 117 2.34 -13.10 13.11
N LEU A 118 1.06 -12.70 13.10
CA LEU A 118 0.19 -12.82 11.91
C LEU A 118 0.69 -11.96 10.76
N ARG A 119 1.03 -10.69 11.03
CA ARG A 119 1.62 -9.80 10.02
C ARG A 119 2.88 -10.42 9.42
N ARG A 120 3.73 -11.01 10.26
CA ARG A 120 4.97 -11.67 9.83
C ARG A 120 4.70 -12.81 8.86
N ILE A 121 3.73 -13.68 9.14
CA ILE A 121 3.35 -14.79 8.23
C ILE A 121 2.79 -14.24 6.90
N CYS A 122 1.88 -13.27 6.95
CA CYS A 122 1.28 -12.69 5.75
C CYS A 122 2.32 -11.99 4.84
N SER A 123 3.46 -11.57 5.40
CA SER A 123 4.58 -11.00 4.66
C SER A 123 5.69 -12.01 4.32
N GLY A 124 5.46 -13.31 4.51
CA GLY A 124 6.39 -14.39 4.13
C GLY A 124 7.47 -14.75 5.17
N GLY A 125 7.38 -14.24 6.40
CA GLY A 125 8.25 -14.62 7.51
C GLY A 125 7.77 -15.86 8.28
N ARG A 126 8.57 -16.32 9.25
CA ARG A 126 8.29 -17.53 10.06
C ARG A 126 7.90 -17.16 11.50
N LEU A 127 7.07 -18.00 12.13
CA LEU A 127 6.78 -17.90 13.57
C LEU A 127 8.02 -18.26 14.39
N THR A 128 8.21 -17.59 15.53
CA THR A 128 9.27 -17.94 16.49
C THR A 128 8.75 -18.98 17.49
N ALA A 129 9.67 -19.64 18.22
CA ALA A 129 9.29 -20.60 19.25
C ALA A 129 8.39 -19.97 20.34
N THR A 130 8.60 -18.69 20.65
CA THR A 130 7.76 -17.92 21.58
C THR A 130 6.34 -17.69 21.07
N ASP A 131 6.13 -17.58 19.76
CA ASP A 131 4.79 -17.38 19.17
C ASP A 131 3.94 -18.67 19.22
N LEU A 132 4.58 -19.82 19.45
CA LEU A 132 3.99 -21.15 19.44
C LEU A 132 3.83 -21.76 20.84
N GLN A 133 4.32 -21.07 21.88
CA GLN A 133 4.14 -21.50 23.27
C GLN A 133 2.69 -21.29 23.67
N LEU A 134 1.96 -22.40 23.77
CA LEU A 134 0.60 -22.41 24.26
C LEU A 134 0.62 -22.62 25.78
N PRO A 135 -0.26 -21.95 26.54
CA PRO A 135 -0.50 -22.30 27.93
C PRO A 135 -0.98 -23.76 28.05
N GLU A 136 -0.47 -24.51 29.03
CA GLU A 136 -0.74 -25.95 29.20
C GLU A 136 -2.23 -26.34 29.15
N HIS A 137 -3.11 -25.48 29.67
CA HIS A 137 -4.56 -25.72 29.66
C HIS A 137 -5.19 -25.66 28.26
N LEU A 138 -4.64 -24.85 27.35
CA LEU A 138 -5.10 -24.77 25.95
C LEU A 138 -4.45 -25.84 25.09
N GLU A 139 -3.24 -26.29 25.41
CA GLU A 139 -2.60 -27.42 24.73
C GLU A 139 -3.47 -28.68 24.85
N ALA A 140 -4.03 -28.94 26.03
CA ALA A 140 -4.94 -30.05 26.27
C ALA A 140 -6.23 -29.97 25.42
N GLU A 141 -6.76 -28.77 25.20
CA GLU A 141 -7.96 -28.53 24.38
C GLU A 141 -7.68 -28.57 22.87
N MET A 142 -6.48 -28.15 22.44
CA MET A 142 -6.08 -28.08 21.02
C MET A 142 -5.48 -29.39 20.48
N ASN A 143 -5.01 -30.27 21.37
CA ASN A 143 -4.47 -31.59 21.03
C ASN A 143 -5.37 -32.44 20.07
N PRO A 144 -6.71 -32.49 20.22
CA PRO A 144 -7.57 -33.23 19.29
C PRO A 144 -7.63 -32.67 17.86
N LEU A 145 -7.21 -31.42 17.61
CA LEU A 145 -7.16 -30.83 16.26
C LEU A 145 -5.94 -31.28 15.44
N THR A 146 -4.94 -31.90 16.09
CA THR A 146 -3.76 -32.48 15.42
C THR A 146 -4.07 -33.72 14.59
N GLY A 147 -5.23 -34.36 14.85
CA GLY A 147 -5.73 -35.53 14.11
C GLY A 147 -6.54 -35.21 12.85
N ILE A 148 -6.68 -33.94 12.46
CA ILE A 148 -7.48 -33.54 11.29
C ILE A 148 -6.68 -33.80 9.99
N PRO A 149 -7.21 -34.60 9.03
CA PRO A 149 -6.55 -34.83 7.74
C PRO A 149 -6.40 -33.51 6.98
N GLY A 150 -5.17 -33.02 6.85
CA GLY A 150 -4.85 -31.70 6.28
C GLY A 150 -3.83 -30.90 7.10
N ALA A 151 -3.65 -31.22 8.39
CA ALA A 151 -2.61 -30.64 9.26
C ALA A 151 -1.17 -31.03 8.86
N ALA A 152 -0.99 -31.90 7.86
CA ALA A 152 0.29 -32.28 7.28
C ALA A 152 1.05 -31.11 6.62
N ILE A 153 0.42 -29.95 6.44
CA ILE A 153 1.10 -28.70 6.04
C ILE A 153 1.91 -28.11 7.21
N LEU A 154 1.96 -28.69 8.42
CA LEU A 154 2.90 -28.24 9.47
C LEU A 154 4.14 -29.14 9.59
N GLY A 155 4.13 -30.34 9.00
CA GLY A 155 5.25 -31.30 9.04
C GLY A 155 6.47 -30.95 8.16
N TRP A 156 6.43 -29.87 7.39
CA TRP A 156 7.61 -29.36 6.65
C TRP A 156 8.49 -28.46 7.52
N ALA A 157 7.93 -27.81 8.55
CA ALA A 157 8.68 -26.89 9.40
C ALA A 157 9.68 -27.61 10.32
N GLN A 158 9.30 -28.79 10.84
CA GLN A 158 10.12 -29.57 11.77
C GLN A 158 11.28 -30.32 11.10
N ARG A 159 11.14 -30.70 9.82
CA ARG A 159 12.22 -31.39 9.08
C ARG A 159 13.34 -30.48 8.59
N ALA A 160 13.13 -29.16 8.54
CA ALA A 160 14.16 -28.21 8.10
C ALA A 160 15.17 -27.83 9.20
N GLY A 161 14.93 -28.23 10.47
CA GLY A 161 15.79 -27.91 11.60
C GLY A 161 16.89 -28.94 11.89
N GLU A 162 16.87 -30.10 11.23
CA GLU A 162 17.70 -31.26 11.60
C GLU A 162 18.32 -31.91 10.35
N GLN A 163 19.17 -31.14 9.66
CA GLN A 163 20.35 -31.61 8.92
C GLN A 163 20.97 -30.47 8.10
N ALA A 164 22.03 -29.85 8.63
CA ALA A 164 23.13 -29.34 7.80
C ALA A 164 24.42 -29.32 8.63
N PRO A 165 25.41 -30.18 8.34
CA PRO A 165 26.73 -30.09 8.94
C PRO A 165 27.50 -28.89 8.37
N VAL A 166 28.29 -28.26 9.23
CA VAL A 166 29.25 -27.20 8.92
C VAL A 166 30.49 -27.80 8.26
N SER A 167 30.82 -27.43 7.02
CA SER A 167 32.19 -27.49 6.48
C SER A 167 32.39 -26.75 5.15
N GLY A 168 33.33 -25.78 5.16
CA GLY A 168 34.31 -25.56 4.08
C GLY A 168 34.03 -24.49 3.00
N PRO A 169 35.04 -23.70 2.57
CA PRO A 169 34.88 -22.62 1.61
C PRO A 169 34.81 -23.13 0.16
N VAL A 170 33.92 -22.54 -0.64
CA VAL A 170 33.79 -22.86 -2.07
C VAL A 170 34.85 -22.12 -2.86
N GLN A 171 35.77 -22.90 -3.44
CA GLN A 171 36.72 -22.48 -4.47
C GLN A 171 35.96 -22.01 -5.73
N SER A 172 36.32 -20.83 -6.22
CA SER A 172 36.04 -20.38 -7.57
C SER A 172 37.04 -21.04 -8.53
N ALA A 173 36.55 -21.90 -9.42
CA ALA A 173 37.31 -22.38 -10.57
C ALA A 173 36.54 -22.06 -11.86
N SER A 174 37.22 -21.24 -12.65
CA SER A 174 37.01 -20.88 -14.04
C SER A 174 36.99 -22.07 -15.00
N GLU A 175 36.35 -21.91 -16.15
CA GLU A 175 36.93 -22.11 -17.49
C GLU A 175 35.89 -21.62 -18.54
N GLN A 176 36.15 -20.49 -19.22
CA GLN A 176 36.79 -20.40 -20.56
C GLN A 176 35.99 -21.16 -21.64
N SER A 177 35.73 -20.69 -22.85
CA SER A 177 36.14 -19.52 -23.64
C SER A 177 35.31 -19.57 -24.93
N ASN A 178 35.02 -18.43 -25.57
CA ASN A 178 35.22 -18.34 -27.01
C ASN A 178 35.41 -16.88 -27.45
N GLN A 179 36.59 -16.61 -27.98
CA GLN A 179 37.01 -15.38 -28.67
C GLN A 179 36.15 -15.23 -29.95
N GLY A 180 35.73 -14.05 -30.39
CA GLY A 180 36.54 -12.89 -30.74
C GLY A 180 36.79 -12.87 -32.25
N LYS A 181 36.11 -11.97 -32.99
CA LYS A 181 36.58 -11.45 -34.28
C LYS A 181 36.15 -10.00 -34.42
N GLU A 182 37.15 -9.11 -34.38
CA GLU A 182 37.10 -7.71 -34.75
C GLU A 182 37.13 -7.52 -36.27
N GLY A 183 36.57 -6.39 -36.73
CA GLY A 183 37.15 -5.57 -37.81
C GLY A 183 36.67 -5.80 -39.24
N SER A 184 35.93 -4.83 -39.80
CA SER A 184 36.36 -3.99 -40.95
C SER A 184 35.16 -3.38 -41.69
N CYS A 185 35.34 -2.10 -42.07
CA CYS A 185 34.50 -1.19 -42.89
C CYS A 185 33.29 -0.54 -42.22
#